data_AF-A0A1I1PVK3-F1
#
_entry.id   AF-A0A1I1PVK3-F1
#
_cell.length_a   1.000
_cell.length_b   1.000
_cell.length_c   1.000
_cell.angle_alpha   90.00
_cell.angle_beta   90.00
_cell.angle_gamma   90.00
#
_symmetry.space_group_name_H-M   'P 1'
#
loop_
_entity.id
_entity.type
_entity.pdbx_description
1 polymer ?
#
loop_
_entity_poly.entity_id
_entity_poly.type
_entity_poly.pdbx_seq_one_letter_code
_entity_poly.pdbx_strand_id
1 'polypeptide(L)'
;MPKGKPNKRYTPEFKIMVVETMHKEGMSHREAEKQFELPHRRAAEWERIYLEEGKEGFYVERRGRKSTGRPPKLKKEVEEDLIAEVQRLRAENAYLKKLNALVAERVRQEKKHK
;
A
#
# COMPACT_ATOMS: atom_id res chain seq x y z
N MET A 1 -19.76 24.55 18.28
CA MET A 1 -20.17 23.75 17.10
C MET A 1 -20.73 22.42 17.58
N PRO A 2 -21.96 22.02 17.19
CA PRO A 2 -22.47 20.71 17.55
C PRO A 2 -21.62 19.63 16.86
N LYS A 3 -21.22 18.60 17.61
CA LYS A 3 -20.44 17.47 17.09
C LYS A 3 -21.28 16.73 16.06
N GLY A 4 -20.72 16.42 14.89
CA GLY A 4 -21.43 15.76 13.79
C GLY A 4 -22.07 14.43 14.20
N LYS A 5 -23.16 14.04 13.51
CA LYS A 5 -23.85 12.77 13.77
C LYS A 5 -22.85 11.61 13.63
N PRO A 6 -22.76 10.69 14.61
CA PRO A 6 -21.87 9.54 14.51
C PRO A 6 -22.29 8.66 13.33
N ASN A 7 -21.31 8.19 12.56
CA ASN A 7 -21.57 7.28 11.44
C ASN A 7 -22.24 5.99 11.94
N LYS A 8 -23.32 5.56 11.25
CA LYS A 8 -24.01 4.28 11.51
C LYS A 8 -23.00 3.14 11.39
N ARG A 9 -22.86 2.36 12.46
CA ARG A 9 -21.98 1.18 12.53
C ARG A 9 -22.78 -0.05 12.20
N TYR A 10 -22.20 -0.92 11.37
CA TYR A 10 -22.79 -2.19 10.98
C TYR A 10 -21.89 -3.31 11.50
N THR A 11 -22.50 -4.33 12.11
CA THR A 11 -21.77 -5.51 12.58
C THR A 11 -21.25 -6.33 11.39
N PRO A 12 -20.13 -7.06 11.53
CA PRO A 12 -19.64 -7.94 10.47
C PRO A 12 -20.69 -8.93 9.98
N GLU A 13 -21.46 -9.52 10.90
CA GLU A 13 -22.50 -10.51 10.61
C GLU A 13 -23.59 -9.92 9.70
N PHE A 14 -24.01 -8.69 9.98
CA PHE A 14 -24.99 -7.99 9.15
C PHE A 14 -24.46 -7.73 7.74
N LYS A 15 -23.19 -7.34 7.60
CA LYS A 15 -22.60 -7.10 6.28
C LYS A 15 -22.52 -8.38 5.45
N ILE A 16 -22.14 -9.49 6.08
CA ILE A 16 -22.08 -10.82 5.45
C ILE A 16 -23.47 -11.21 4.98
N MET A 17 -24.48 -11.12 5.85
CA MET A 17 -25.87 -11.43 5.51
C MET A 17 -26.35 -10.65 4.29
N VAL A 18 -26.09 -9.33 4.24
CA VAL A 18 -26.51 -8.49 3.12
C VAL A 18 -25.88 -8.95 1.81
N VAL A 19 -24.56 -9.19 1.79
CA VAL A 19 -23.85 -9.60 0.57
C VAL A 19 -24.28 -10.99 0.11
N GLU A 20 -24.40 -11.95 1.03
CA GLU A 20 -24.85 -13.31 0.69
C GLU A 20 -26.28 -13.33 0.16
N THR A 21 -27.18 -12.52 0.74
CA THR A 21 -28.57 -12.41 0.25
C THR A 21 -28.58 -11.80 -1.14
N MET A 22 -27.79 -10.74 -1.37
CA MET A 22 -27.65 -10.10 -2.68
C MET A 22 -27.18 -11.09 -3.75
N HIS A 23 -26.20 -11.94 -3.45
CA HIS A 23 -25.72 -12.96 -4.39
C HIS A 23 -26.71 -14.10 -4.60
N LYS A 24 -27.36 -14.56 -3.52
CA LYS A 24 -28.34 -15.65 -3.58
C LYS A 24 -29.58 -15.27 -4.39
N GLU A 25 -30.05 -14.05 -4.25
CA GLU A 25 -31.25 -13.54 -4.92
C GLU A 25 -30.95 -12.84 -6.26
N GLY A 26 -29.67 -12.68 -6.61
CA GLY A 26 -29.26 -12.02 -7.85
C GLY A 26 -29.61 -10.52 -7.87
N MET A 27 -29.65 -9.88 -6.71
CA MET A 27 -30.02 -8.46 -6.58
C MET A 27 -28.91 -7.55 -7.09
N SER A 28 -29.31 -6.42 -7.68
CA SER A 28 -28.39 -5.30 -7.91
C SER A 28 -28.03 -4.59 -6.60
N HIS A 29 -26.91 -3.86 -6.57
CA HIS A 29 -26.49 -3.09 -5.39
C HIS A 29 -27.57 -2.12 -4.91
N ARG A 30 -28.29 -1.47 -5.85
CA ARG A 30 -29.35 -0.50 -5.52
C ARG A 30 -30.56 -1.16 -4.88
N GLU A 31 -30.93 -2.35 -5.36
CA GLU A 31 -32.05 -3.12 -4.79
C GLU A 31 -31.71 -3.55 -3.36
N ALA A 32 -30.52 -4.12 -3.16
CA ALA A 32 -30.04 -4.46 -1.82
C ALA A 32 -29.95 -3.22 -0.91
N GLU A 33 -29.44 -2.09 -1.40
CA GLU A 33 -29.38 -0.85 -0.63
C GLU A 33 -30.77 -0.34 -0.21
N LYS A 34 -31.78 -0.47 -1.09
CA LYS A 34 -33.15 -0.11 -0.77
C LYS A 34 -33.77 -1.08 0.25
N GLN A 35 -33.57 -2.38 0.07
CA GLN A 35 -34.12 -3.42 0.94
C GLN A 35 -33.56 -3.38 2.36
N PHE A 36 -32.26 -3.10 2.50
CA PHE A 36 -31.57 -3.05 3.80
C PHE A 36 -31.40 -1.63 4.35
N GLU A 37 -32.07 -0.63 3.76
CA GLU A 37 -32.00 0.79 4.14
C GLU A 37 -30.56 1.30 4.30
N LEU A 38 -29.73 0.95 3.31
CA LEU A 38 -28.32 1.33 3.30
C LEU A 38 -28.11 2.63 2.51
N PRO A 39 -27.12 3.45 2.91
CA PRO A 39 -26.66 4.55 2.11
C PRO A 39 -26.15 4.07 0.74
N HIS A 40 -26.24 4.95 -0.26
CA HIS A 40 -25.72 4.69 -1.59
C HIS A 40 -24.24 4.24 -1.56
N ARG A 41 -23.92 3.26 -2.42
CA ARG A 41 -22.62 2.56 -2.57
C ARG A 41 -22.23 1.63 -1.42
N ARG A 42 -23.02 1.53 -0.36
CA ARG A 42 -22.63 0.73 0.79
C ARG A 42 -22.62 -0.77 0.49
N ALA A 43 -23.58 -1.26 -0.29
CA ALA A 43 -23.60 -2.66 -0.68
C ALA A 43 -22.43 -3.00 -1.61
N ALA A 44 -22.11 -2.11 -2.56
CA ALA A 44 -20.98 -2.28 -3.47
C ALA A 44 -19.61 -2.29 -2.74
N GLU A 45 -19.44 -1.42 -1.73
CA GLU A 45 -18.23 -1.43 -0.88
C GLU A 45 -18.06 -2.76 -0.13
N TRP A 46 -19.16 -3.31 0.39
CA TRP A 46 -19.13 -4.56 1.13
C TRP A 46 -18.92 -5.77 0.22
N GLU A 47 -19.57 -5.79 -0.94
CA GLU A 47 -19.34 -6.85 -1.93
C GLU A 47 -17.88 -6.89 -2.35
N ARG A 48 -17.24 -5.73 -2.61
CA ARG A 48 -15.81 -5.71 -2.92
C ARG A 48 -14.96 -6.35 -1.83
N ILE A 49 -15.19 -6.01 -0.56
CA ILE A 49 -14.47 -6.62 0.58
C ILE A 49 -14.71 -8.13 0.61
N TYR A 50 -15.95 -8.56 0.40
CA TYR A 50 -16.30 -9.98 0.40
C TYR A 50 -15.62 -10.76 -0.74
N LEU A 51 -15.53 -10.18 -1.93
CA LEU A 51 -14.87 -10.80 -3.09
C LEU A 51 -13.33 -10.80 -2.96
N GLU A 52 -12.75 -9.73 -2.40
CA GLU A 52 -11.29 -9.60 -2.27
C GLU A 52 -10.73 -10.36 -1.05
N GLU A 53 -11.44 -10.34 0.08
CA GLU A 53 -10.94 -10.80 1.38
C GLU A 53 -11.82 -11.87 2.05
N GLY A 54 -12.98 -12.20 1.46
CA GLY A 54 -13.94 -13.12 2.06
C GLY A 54 -14.68 -12.54 3.27
N LYS A 55 -15.41 -13.42 3.98
CA LYS A 55 -16.15 -13.07 5.21
C LYS A 55 -15.25 -12.49 6.30
N GLU A 56 -14.07 -13.06 6.46
CA GLU A 56 -13.06 -12.62 7.42
C GLU A 56 -12.66 -11.15 7.21
N GLY A 57 -12.71 -10.67 5.97
CA GLY A 57 -12.47 -9.27 5.62
C GLY A 57 -13.36 -8.26 6.36
N PHE A 58 -14.53 -8.67 6.87
CA PHE A 58 -15.39 -7.80 7.68
C PHE A 58 -15.02 -7.72 9.16
N TYR A 59 -14.28 -8.69 9.68
CA TYR A 59 -13.78 -8.73 11.06
C TYR A 59 -12.45 -7.97 11.23
N VAL A 60 -11.74 -7.71 10.13
CA VAL A 60 -10.50 -6.93 10.14
C VAL A 60 -10.78 -5.45 10.43
N GLU A 61 -10.32 -4.95 11.58
CA GLU A 61 -10.33 -3.51 11.90
C GLU A 61 -9.26 -2.78 11.07
N ARG A 62 -9.72 -1.88 10.18
CA ARG A 62 -8.84 -1.10 9.29
C ARG A 62 -8.67 0.35 9.74
N ARG A 63 -9.43 0.82 10.73
CA ARG A 63 -9.29 2.20 11.24
C ARG A 63 -7.92 2.38 11.89
N GLY A 64 -7.26 3.50 11.59
CA GLY A 64 -5.95 3.84 12.14
C GLY A 64 -4.77 3.04 11.57
N ARG A 65 -5.00 1.95 10.82
CA ARG A 65 -3.94 1.05 10.33
C ARG A 65 -2.98 1.69 9.31
N LYS A 66 -3.40 2.78 8.65
CA LYS A 66 -2.56 3.59 7.74
C LYS A 66 -2.00 4.87 8.38
N SER A 67 -2.17 5.08 9.68
CA SER A 67 -1.47 6.17 10.37
C SER A 67 -0.01 5.76 10.60
N THR A 68 0.77 5.62 9.52
CA THR A 68 2.20 5.87 9.63
C THR A 68 2.29 7.36 9.94
N GLY A 69 2.40 7.70 11.23
CA GLY A 69 2.59 9.07 11.65
C GLY A 69 3.82 9.69 10.99
N ARG A 70 4.21 10.88 11.42
CA ARG A 70 5.49 11.45 11.00
C ARG A 70 6.60 10.43 11.30
N PRO A 71 7.43 10.03 10.31
CA PRO A 71 8.54 9.15 10.58
C PRO A 71 9.41 9.75 11.69
N PRO A 72 9.93 8.93 12.61
CA PRO A 72 10.75 9.41 13.72
C PRO A 72 11.95 10.18 13.14
N LYS A 73 12.21 11.38 13.68
CA LYS A 73 13.43 12.12 13.32
C LYS A 73 14.62 11.29 13.77
N LEU A 74 15.54 10.98 12.86
CA LEU A 74 16.83 10.37 13.21
C LEU A 74 17.60 11.32 14.14
N LYS A 75 18.43 10.74 15.01
CA LYS A 75 19.39 11.53 15.79
C LYS A 75 20.42 12.10 14.82
N LYS A 76 20.87 13.34 15.03
CA LYS A 76 21.81 14.04 14.13
C LYS A 76 23.10 13.24 13.88
N GLU A 77 23.62 12.57 14.91
CA GLU A 77 24.80 11.69 14.82
C GLU A 77 24.62 10.58 13.77
N VAL A 78 23.46 9.92 13.76
CA VAL A 78 23.15 8.85 12.80
C VAL A 78 23.01 9.39 11.38
N GLU A 79 22.50 10.61 11.24
CA GLU A 79 22.35 11.28 9.95
C GLU A 79 23.72 11.66 9.36
N GLU A 80 24.64 12.16 10.19
CA GLU A 80 26.01 12.48 9.80
C GLU A 80 26.79 11.21 9.39
N ASP A 81 26.69 10.13 10.17
CA ASP A 81 27.31 8.84 9.84
C ASP A 81 26.80 8.28 8.50
N LEU A 82 25.49 8.37 8.25
CA LEU A 82 24.89 7.94 6.99
C LEU A 82 25.38 8.78 5.81
N ILE A 83 25.54 10.10 5.99
CA ILE A 83 26.06 10.99 4.95
C ILE A 83 27.52 10.63 4.63
N ALA A 84 28.35 10.39 5.64
CA ALA A 84 29.74 9.98 5.47
C ALA A 84 29.84 8.65 4.71
N GLU A 85 28.99 7.67 5.06
CA GLU A 85 28.97 6.38 4.39
C GLU A 85 28.52 6.50 2.93
N VAL A 86 27.51 7.32 2.64
CA VAL A 86 27.08 7.59 1.26
C VAL A 86 28.19 8.25 0.44
N GLN A 87 28.96 9.17 1.03
CA GLN A 87 30.09 9.80 0.37
C GLN A 87 31.22 8.78 0.08
N ARG A 88 31.54 7.92 1.05
CA ARG A 88 32.51 6.82 0.89
C ARG A 88 32.11 5.87 -0.23
N LEU A 89 30.86 5.41 -0.23
CA LEU A 89 30.32 4.53 -1.27
C LEU A 89 30.27 5.20 -2.65
N ARG A 90 30.02 6.52 -2.72
CA ARG A 90 30.08 7.26 -4.00
C ARG A 90 31.50 7.32 -4.54
N ALA A 91 32.50 7.54 -3.68
CA ALA A 91 33.90 7.53 -4.08
C ALA A 91 34.34 6.14 -4.56
N GLU A 92 33.97 5.09 -3.83
CA GLU A 92 34.25 3.70 -4.22
C GLU A 92 33.62 3.36 -5.57
N ASN A 93 32.34 3.69 -5.77
CA ASN A 93 31.66 3.49 -7.04
C ASN A 93 32.30 4.27 -8.19
N ALA A 94 32.77 5.49 -7.95
CA ALA A 94 33.48 6.29 -8.96
C ALA A 94 34.81 5.63 -9.36
N TYR A 95 35.56 5.10 -8.38
CA TYR A 95 36.80 4.35 -8.62
C TYR A 95 36.54 3.09 -9.45
N LEU A 96 35.55 2.28 -9.07
CA LEU A 96 35.19 1.05 -9.80
C LEU A 96 34.75 1.36 -11.24
N LYS A 97 33.98 2.43 -11.46
CA LYS A 97 33.59 2.86 -12.82
C LYS A 97 34.81 3.25 -13.66
N LYS A 98 35.78 3.98 -13.08
CA LYS A 98 37.02 4.34 -13.75
C LYS A 98 37.85 3.10 -14.11
N LEU A 99 37.98 2.15 -13.18
CA LEU A 99 38.68 0.90 -13.42
C LEU A 99 38.04 0.12 -14.57
N ASN A 100 36.72 -0.04 -14.56
CA ASN A 100 35.99 -0.73 -15.63
C ASN A 100 36.17 -0.04 -17.00
N ALA A 101 36.22 1.29 -17.04
CA ALA A 101 36.48 2.03 -18.27
C ALA A 101 37.87 1.74 -18.86
N LEU A 102 38.92 1.73 -18.02
CA LEU A 102 40.29 1.42 -18.44
C LEU A 102 40.42 -0.03 -18.93
N VAL A 103 39.79 -0.98 -18.24
CA VAL A 103 39.77 -2.39 -18.66
C VAL A 103 39.07 -2.53 -20.01
N ALA A 104 37.92 -1.87 -20.20
CA ALA A 104 37.19 -1.90 -21.46
C ALA A 104 38.01 -1.29 -22.61
N GLU A 105 38.76 -0.21 -22.36
CA GLU A 105 39.66 0.38 -23.35
C GLU A 105 40.80 -0.58 -23.73
N ARG A 106 41.46 -1.21 -22.75
CA ARG A 106 42.51 -2.20 -22.99
C ARG A 106 42.02 -3.36 -23.86
N VAL A 107 40.85 -3.94 -23.53
CA VAL A 107 40.26 -5.03 -24.31
C VAL A 107 39.94 -4.60 -25.74
N ARG A 108 39.49 -3.35 -25.94
CA ARG A 108 39.27 -2.81 -27.29
C ARG A 108 40.57 -2.68 -28.08
N GLN A 109 41.66 -2.25 -27.45
CA GLN A 109 42.96 -2.15 -28.12
C GLN A 109 43.51 -3.52 -28.51
N GLU A 110 43.47 -4.50 -27.59
CA GLU A 110 43.93 -5.88 -27.86
C GLU A 110 43.16 -6.53 -29.03
N LYS A 111 41.85 -6.26 -29.16
CA LYS A 111 41.04 -6.74 -30.30
C LYS A 111 41.37 -6.07 -31.63
N LYS A 112 41.92 -4.84 -31.63
CA LYS A 112 42.33 -4.14 -32.86
C LYS A 112 43.69 -4.59 -33.39
N HIS A 113 44.53 -5.14 -32.52
CA HIS A 113 45.90 -5.58 -32.85
C HIS A 113 45.96 -7.08 -33.22
N LYS A 114 44.80 -7.73 -33.33
CA LYS A 114 44.63 -9.13 -33.69
C LYS A 114 43.83 -9.21 -34.98
#